data_AF-A0A093XP69-F1
#
_entry.id   AF-A0A093XP69-F1
#
_cell.length_a   1.000
_cell.length_b   1.000
_cell.length_c   1.000
_cell.angle_alpha   90.00
_cell.angle_beta   90.00
_cell.angle_gamma   90.00
#
_symmetry.space_group_name_H-M   'P 1'
#
loop_
_entity.id
_entity.type
_entity.pdbx_description
1 polymer ?
#
loop_
_entity_poly.entity_id
_entity_poly.type
_entity_poly.pdbx_seq_one_letter_code
_entity_poly.pdbx_strand_id
1 'polypeptide(L)'
;MFALITLIALSIATSVYGHGYLVVPNSRTGLGHEASLDTCPECTILEPVASWPDLDAAPVGRSGPCGYNARVSIDYNQPSDNWGNSPVATYAPGDIVDVQWCVDANGDHGGMFSYRICQDQTIVDKFLDASYLPTDEEKEAAEACFQAGALDCTDVSGQDCGYNPDCASGEACYRNDWFTCNGFSAGDQTKCKGVDNAELNSCYTSIAGGYTVSKKIKIPDYASDHTLLSLRWNSFQTGQIYLTCSDIAISGSTGNGTSGTNSTTGA
;
A
#
# COMPACT_ATOMS: atom_id res chain seq x y z
N MET A 1 25.23 51.44 -10.78
CA MET A 1 25.67 50.34 -9.90
C MET A 1 24.82 50.42 -8.64
N PHE A 2 23.57 49.97 -8.73
CA PHE A 2 22.62 49.92 -7.63
C PHE A 2 21.92 48.57 -7.73
N ALA A 3 21.84 47.90 -6.58
CA ALA A 3 21.66 46.47 -6.42
C ALA A 3 20.31 45.99 -6.97
N LEU A 4 20.39 45.00 -7.87
CA LEU A 4 19.28 44.19 -8.34
C LEU A 4 19.38 42.83 -7.61
N ILE A 5 19.05 42.78 -6.32
CA ILE A 5 19.02 41.53 -5.55
C ILE A 5 17.81 41.56 -4.61
N THR A 6 16.65 41.20 -5.12
CA THR A 6 15.50 40.79 -4.30
C THR A 6 14.50 40.01 -5.15
N LEU A 7 14.85 38.78 -5.56
CA LEU A 7 13.84 37.82 -6.05
C LEU A 7 14.32 36.35 -6.01
N ILE A 8 14.89 35.88 -4.90
CA ILE A 8 15.13 34.43 -4.70
C ILE A 8 14.91 34.08 -3.22
N ALA A 9 13.66 34.10 -2.76
CA ALA A 9 13.29 33.52 -1.46
C ALA A 9 11.77 33.29 -1.40
N LEU A 10 11.21 32.53 -2.35
CA LEU A 10 9.84 32.03 -2.22
C LEU A 10 9.65 30.69 -2.98
N SER A 11 10.60 29.77 -2.81
CA SER A 11 10.41 28.35 -3.15
C SER A 11 10.36 27.52 -1.86
N ILE A 12 9.57 27.98 -0.89
CA ILE A 12 9.20 27.16 0.26
C ILE A 12 8.20 26.14 -0.29
N ALA A 13 8.68 24.90 -0.37
CA ALA A 13 8.01 23.68 -0.76
C ALA A 13 6.47 23.74 -0.62
N THR A 14 5.78 23.81 -1.75
CA THR A 14 4.49 23.14 -1.87
C THR A 14 4.78 21.64 -1.92
N SER A 15 5.14 21.07 -0.77
CA SER A 15 5.18 19.63 -0.58
C SER A 15 3.72 19.18 -0.57
N VAL A 16 3.16 18.97 -1.75
CA VAL A 16 1.94 18.18 -1.90
C VAL A 16 2.41 16.76 -1.67
N TYR A 17 2.42 16.33 -0.40
CA TYR A 17 2.71 14.94 -0.08
C TYR A 17 1.57 14.10 -0.67
N GLY A 18 1.91 12.93 -1.18
CA GLY A 18 0.91 11.97 -1.59
C GLY A 18 0.42 11.30 -0.35
N HIS A 19 -0.71 10.64 -0.46
CA HIS A 19 -1.42 10.23 0.72
C HIS A 19 -2.30 9.06 0.38
N GLY A 20 -2.01 7.89 0.96
CA GLY A 20 -2.85 6.73 0.82
C GLY A 20 -2.42 5.56 1.70
N TYR A 21 -3.34 4.62 1.90
CA TYR A 21 -3.13 3.45 2.76
C TYR A 21 -4.08 2.30 2.41
N LEU A 22 -3.72 1.08 2.79
CA LEU A 22 -4.52 -0.13 2.58
C LEU A 22 -5.79 -0.13 3.43
N VAL A 23 -6.96 -0.39 2.84
CA VAL A 23 -8.26 -0.42 3.53
C VAL A 23 -8.98 -1.77 3.45
N VAL A 24 -8.70 -2.59 2.44
CA VAL A 24 -9.21 -3.97 2.33
C VAL A 24 -8.09 -4.94 1.97
N PRO A 25 -7.82 -5.97 2.79
CA PRO A 25 -8.30 -6.12 4.18
C PRO A 25 -7.82 -4.97 5.08
N ASN A 26 -8.53 -4.68 6.17
CA ASN A 26 -8.24 -3.53 7.02
C ASN A 26 -6.80 -3.57 7.55
N SER A 27 -6.03 -2.51 7.29
CA SER A 27 -4.62 -2.45 7.66
C SER A 27 -4.42 -2.03 9.10
N ARG A 28 -3.21 -2.27 9.63
CA ARG A 28 -2.79 -1.72 10.92
C ARG A 28 -2.94 -0.20 10.96
N THR A 29 -2.69 0.49 9.84
CA THR A 29 -2.93 1.92 9.69
C THR A 29 -4.42 2.28 9.78
N GLY A 30 -5.29 1.54 9.10
CA GLY A 30 -6.74 1.70 9.20
C GLY A 30 -7.27 1.46 10.62
N LEU A 31 -6.83 0.38 11.27
CA LEU A 31 -7.15 0.08 12.67
C LEU A 31 -6.64 1.16 13.63
N GLY A 32 -5.44 1.70 13.39
CA GLY A 32 -4.90 2.81 14.16
C GLY A 32 -5.75 4.08 14.05
N HIS A 33 -6.30 4.36 12.86
CA HIS A 33 -7.26 5.44 12.67
C HIS A 33 -8.60 5.17 13.38
N GLU A 34 -9.17 3.97 13.23
CA GLU A 34 -10.43 3.58 13.89
C GLU A 34 -10.33 3.66 15.43
N ALA A 35 -9.15 3.36 15.97
CA ALA A 35 -8.83 3.52 17.39
C ALA A 35 -8.57 4.99 17.82
N SER A 36 -8.72 5.96 16.92
CA SER A 36 -8.43 7.39 17.14
C SER A 36 -6.98 7.67 17.56
N LEU A 37 -6.04 6.80 17.19
CA LEU A 37 -4.61 6.95 17.44
C LEU A 37 -3.88 7.58 16.24
N ASP A 38 -4.39 7.34 15.04
CA ASP A 38 -3.88 7.96 13.81
C ASP A 38 -4.85 9.03 13.28
N THR A 39 -4.38 10.28 13.33
CA THR A 39 -5.14 11.45 12.87
C THR A 39 -5.00 11.72 11.39
N CYS A 40 -4.08 11.04 10.70
CA CYS A 40 -3.86 11.11 9.26
C CYS A 40 -3.30 9.75 8.78
N PRO A 41 -4.13 8.71 8.65
CA PRO A 41 -3.67 7.38 8.22
C PRO A 41 -2.91 7.42 6.88
N GLU A 42 -3.37 8.28 5.98
CA GLU A 42 -2.78 8.48 4.66
C GLU A 42 -1.39 9.16 4.71
N CYS A 43 -0.96 9.70 5.85
CA CYS A 43 0.37 10.29 6.07
C CYS A 43 1.47 9.25 6.39
N THR A 44 1.19 7.95 6.30
CA THR A 44 2.18 6.89 6.54
C THR A 44 3.16 6.77 5.36
N ILE A 45 4.23 7.55 5.41
CA ILE A 45 5.13 7.80 4.27
C ILE A 45 6.59 7.44 4.54
N LEU A 46 7.27 6.94 3.51
CA LEU A 46 8.72 6.84 3.38
C LEU A 46 9.24 7.91 2.41
N GLU A 47 10.03 8.86 2.93
CA GLU A 47 10.65 9.93 2.14
C GLU A 47 11.85 10.56 2.87
N PRO A 48 12.76 11.25 2.14
CA PRO A 48 12.90 11.28 0.68
C PRO A 48 13.58 10.00 0.15
N VAL A 49 13.04 9.42 -0.93
CA VAL A 49 13.59 8.22 -1.57
C VAL A 49 13.52 8.26 -3.10
N ALA A 50 14.31 7.42 -3.77
CA ALA A 50 14.16 7.20 -5.20
C ALA A 50 13.07 6.13 -5.44
N SER A 51 11.81 6.56 -5.60
CA SER A 51 10.66 5.68 -5.82
C SER A 51 10.46 5.24 -7.27
N TRP A 52 11.15 5.89 -8.22
CA TRP A 52 10.98 5.70 -9.66
C TRP A 52 12.29 5.93 -10.41
N PRO A 53 12.58 5.24 -11.54
CA PRO A 53 11.80 4.14 -12.14
C PRO A 53 12.06 2.78 -11.51
N ASP A 54 13.12 2.62 -10.72
CA ASP A 54 13.40 1.37 -10.01
C ASP A 54 12.54 1.29 -8.74
N LEU A 55 11.52 0.44 -8.78
CA LEU A 55 10.49 0.39 -7.74
C LEU A 55 10.98 -0.24 -6.43
N ASP A 56 12.07 -1.00 -6.49
CA ASP A 56 12.55 -1.86 -5.41
C ASP A 56 13.92 -1.41 -4.87
N ALA A 57 14.58 -0.44 -5.52
CA ALA A 57 15.91 0.02 -5.12
C ALA A 57 15.96 0.82 -3.80
N ALA A 58 14.88 1.52 -3.45
CA ALA A 58 14.85 2.34 -2.24
C ALA A 58 14.76 1.49 -0.96
N PRO A 59 15.72 1.63 -0.01
CA PRO A 59 15.62 1.00 1.30
C PRO A 59 14.41 1.56 2.06
N VAL A 60 13.77 0.71 2.86
CA VAL A 60 12.56 1.08 3.62
C VAL A 60 12.85 1.72 4.98
N GLY A 61 14.05 1.55 5.51
CA GLY A 61 14.50 2.07 6.79
C GLY A 61 13.46 1.87 7.90
N ARG A 62 13.21 2.93 8.67
CA ARG A 62 12.25 2.91 9.77
C ARG A 62 10.83 2.57 9.33
N SER A 63 10.42 2.91 8.10
CA SER A 63 9.07 2.63 7.63
C SER A 63 8.80 1.14 7.60
N GLY A 64 9.77 0.32 7.17
CA GLY A 64 9.58 -1.13 7.04
C GLY A 64 8.38 -1.51 6.16
N PRO A 65 7.98 -2.79 6.15
CA PRO A 65 6.86 -3.26 5.34
C PRO A 65 5.48 -2.79 5.83
N CYS A 66 5.36 -2.35 7.09
CA CYS A 66 4.07 -1.94 7.67
C CYS A 66 3.89 -0.42 7.78
N GLY A 67 4.93 0.37 7.54
CA GLY A 67 4.89 1.82 7.60
C GLY A 67 5.21 2.41 8.97
N TYR A 68 5.75 3.63 8.93
CA TYR A 68 5.91 4.51 10.09
C TYR A 68 5.18 5.82 9.82
N ASN A 69 4.27 6.20 10.70
CA ASN A 69 3.55 7.47 10.58
C ASN A 69 4.17 8.53 11.49
N ALA A 70 4.95 9.44 10.90
CA ALA A 70 5.61 10.53 11.61
C ALA A 70 4.64 11.53 12.24
N ARG A 71 3.41 11.69 11.71
CA ARG A 71 2.40 12.63 12.23
C ARG A 71 2.05 12.31 13.69
N VAL A 72 1.89 11.03 13.98
CA VAL A 72 1.47 10.50 15.29
C VAL A 72 2.56 9.68 15.97
N SER A 73 3.75 9.57 15.35
CA SER A 73 4.89 8.79 15.83
C SER A 73 4.57 7.31 16.08
N ILE A 74 3.71 6.71 15.24
CA ILE A 74 3.32 5.31 15.34
C ILE A 74 4.17 4.47 14.37
N ASP A 75 4.73 3.38 14.89
CA ASP A 75 5.43 2.36 14.11
C ASP A 75 4.52 1.13 13.97
N TYR A 76 3.97 0.92 12.78
CA TYR A 76 3.01 -0.18 12.53
C TYR A 76 3.70 -1.54 12.36
N ASN A 77 5.03 -1.59 12.35
CA ASN A 77 5.78 -2.85 12.29
C ASN A 77 5.69 -3.64 13.60
N GLN A 78 5.28 -3.02 14.71
CA GLN A 78 5.03 -3.67 15.99
C GLN A 78 3.53 -3.68 16.30
N PRO A 79 2.97 -4.81 16.79
CA PRO A 79 1.61 -4.85 17.31
C PRO A 79 1.38 -3.89 18.49
N SER A 80 0.13 -3.49 18.70
CA SER A 80 -0.30 -2.73 19.88
C SER A 80 -1.59 -3.33 20.43
N ASP A 81 -2.21 -2.74 21.45
CA ASP A 81 -3.54 -3.16 21.90
C ASP A 81 -4.64 -3.06 20.81
N ASN A 82 -4.40 -2.31 19.73
CA ASN A 82 -5.41 -1.97 18.72
C ASN A 82 -5.18 -2.62 17.35
N TRP A 83 -4.01 -3.20 17.09
CA TRP A 83 -3.68 -3.86 15.81
C TRP A 83 -2.60 -4.93 16.00
N GLY A 84 -2.46 -5.83 15.02
CA GLY A 84 -1.36 -6.80 15.02
C GLY A 84 -1.53 -8.03 15.91
N ASN A 85 -2.60 -8.12 16.72
CA ASN A 85 -2.81 -9.24 17.66
C ASN A 85 -3.54 -10.43 17.04
N SER A 86 -4.26 -10.21 15.94
CA SER A 86 -5.03 -11.27 15.28
C SER A 86 -5.28 -10.92 13.82
N PRO A 87 -5.41 -11.92 12.94
CA PRO A 87 -5.87 -11.72 11.58
C PRO A 87 -7.19 -10.95 11.49
N VAL A 88 -7.26 -9.99 10.56
CA VAL A 88 -8.50 -9.28 10.21
C VAL A 88 -9.29 -9.98 9.10
N ALA A 89 -8.64 -10.91 8.40
CA ALA A 89 -9.24 -11.72 7.34
C ALA A 89 -8.61 -13.11 7.32
N THR A 90 -9.35 -14.08 6.81
CA THR A 90 -8.88 -15.45 6.59
C THR A 90 -9.21 -15.86 5.16
N TYR A 91 -8.20 -16.37 4.45
CA TYR A 91 -8.31 -16.83 3.07
C TYR A 91 -7.85 -18.28 2.97
N ALA A 92 -8.30 -19.01 1.95
CA ALA A 92 -7.69 -20.29 1.60
C ALA A 92 -6.48 -20.08 0.67
N PRO A 93 -5.49 -20.99 0.71
CA PRO A 93 -4.41 -20.99 -0.27
C PRO A 93 -4.96 -20.98 -1.70
N GLY A 94 -4.46 -20.11 -2.58
CA GLY A 94 -4.91 -20.01 -3.97
C GLY A 94 -6.18 -19.18 -4.22
N ASP A 95 -6.83 -18.65 -3.18
CA ASP A 95 -8.02 -17.79 -3.35
C ASP A 95 -7.71 -16.55 -4.19
N ILE A 96 -8.67 -16.13 -5.01
CA ILE A 96 -8.65 -14.82 -5.67
C ILE A 96 -9.51 -13.88 -4.86
N VAL A 97 -8.91 -12.84 -4.29
CA VAL A 97 -9.57 -11.95 -3.32
C VAL A 97 -9.47 -10.49 -3.76
N ASP A 98 -10.45 -9.70 -3.32
CA ASP A 98 -10.43 -8.25 -3.51
C ASP A 98 -9.50 -7.58 -2.49
N VAL A 99 -8.70 -6.64 -3.00
CA VAL A 99 -7.87 -5.74 -2.21
C VAL A 99 -8.13 -4.31 -2.64
N GLN A 100 -8.08 -3.40 -1.67
CA GLN A 100 -8.40 -2.01 -1.91
C GLN A 100 -7.52 -1.12 -1.04
N TRP A 101 -6.97 -0.07 -1.65
CA TRP A 101 -6.33 1.02 -0.92
C TRP A 101 -7.06 2.32 -1.17
N CYS A 102 -6.85 3.30 -0.29
CA CYS A 102 -7.49 4.60 -0.34
C CYS A 102 -6.47 5.66 -0.71
N VAL A 103 -6.76 6.48 -1.73
CA VAL A 103 -5.93 7.62 -2.13
C VAL A 103 -6.64 8.92 -1.78
N ASP A 104 -5.96 9.84 -1.11
CA ASP A 104 -6.50 11.16 -0.79
C ASP A 104 -6.65 12.02 -2.05
N ALA A 105 -7.73 12.80 -2.11
CA ALA A 105 -8.02 13.65 -3.27
C ALA A 105 -6.93 14.70 -3.58
N ASN A 106 -6.19 15.17 -2.57
CA ASN A 106 -5.07 16.10 -2.76
C ASN A 106 -3.72 15.38 -2.90
N GLY A 107 -3.68 14.08 -2.65
CA GLY A 107 -2.47 13.25 -2.62
C GLY A 107 -2.34 12.24 -3.76
N ASP A 108 -3.12 12.35 -4.84
CA ASP A 108 -3.06 11.41 -5.96
C ASP A 108 -1.83 11.69 -6.88
N HIS A 109 -0.82 10.82 -6.74
CA HIS A 109 0.49 10.96 -7.38
C HIS A 109 0.73 10.03 -8.58
N GLY A 110 -0.25 9.23 -8.98
CA GLY A 110 -0.03 8.20 -9.99
C GLY A 110 1.02 7.17 -9.55
N GLY A 111 1.71 6.58 -10.51
CA GLY A 111 2.74 5.57 -10.26
C GLY A 111 2.20 4.14 -10.19
N MET A 112 2.88 3.30 -9.42
CA MET A 112 2.65 1.85 -9.41
C MET A 112 2.58 1.32 -7.98
N PHE A 113 1.80 0.26 -7.77
CA PHE A 113 1.61 -0.36 -6.46
C PHE A 113 1.60 -1.88 -6.54
N SER A 114 1.95 -2.53 -5.43
CA SER A 114 1.99 -3.98 -5.32
C SER A 114 1.54 -4.44 -3.94
N TYR A 115 1.03 -5.66 -3.90
CA TYR A 115 0.64 -6.38 -2.70
C TYR A 115 1.54 -7.59 -2.53
N ARG A 116 1.96 -7.87 -1.30
CA ARG A 116 3.05 -8.80 -1.04
C ARG A 116 2.79 -9.62 0.21
N ILE A 117 3.20 -10.88 0.21
CA ILE A 117 3.18 -11.76 1.37
C ILE A 117 4.54 -12.43 1.52
N CYS A 118 5.25 -12.12 2.60
CA CYS A 118 6.47 -12.84 2.97
C CYS A 118 6.10 -14.26 3.45
N GLN A 119 6.65 -15.29 2.80
CA GLN A 119 6.36 -16.70 3.11
C GLN A 119 7.38 -17.32 4.09
N ASP A 120 8.29 -16.51 4.64
CA ASP A 120 9.16 -16.90 5.75
C ASP A 120 8.54 -16.43 7.07
N GLN A 121 7.86 -17.35 7.76
CA GLN A 121 7.19 -17.05 9.02
C GLN A 121 8.17 -16.57 10.10
N THR A 122 9.42 -17.02 10.10
CA THR A 122 10.39 -16.61 11.13
C THR A 122 10.79 -15.14 11.01
N ILE A 123 10.74 -14.60 9.79
CA ILE A 123 10.88 -13.17 9.53
C ILE A 123 9.62 -12.43 9.98
N VAL A 124 8.44 -12.93 9.59
CA VAL A 124 7.14 -12.30 9.90
C VAL A 124 6.86 -12.28 11.40
N ASP A 125 7.21 -13.32 12.15
CA ASP A 125 6.96 -13.43 13.60
C ASP A 125 7.52 -12.25 14.40
N LYS A 126 8.63 -11.64 13.94
CA LYS A 126 9.20 -10.44 14.56
C LYS A 126 8.28 -9.23 14.50
N PHE A 127 7.37 -9.19 13.52
CA PHE A 127 6.37 -8.14 13.32
C PHE A 127 5.03 -8.48 13.98
N LEU A 128 4.94 -9.65 14.62
CA LEU A 128 3.75 -10.15 15.34
C LEU A 128 3.97 -10.20 16.86
N ASP A 129 5.18 -9.88 17.34
CA ASP A 129 5.50 -9.81 18.77
C ASP A 129 5.26 -8.40 19.32
N ALA A 130 4.21 -8.23 20.11
CA ALA A 130 3.89 -6.95 20.77
C ALA A 130 5.01 -6.46 21.73
N SER A 131 5.90 -7.35 22.18
CA SER A 131 7.01 -7.02 23.08
C SER A 131 8.31 -6.69 22.35
N TYR A 132 8.33 -6.81 21.02
CA TYR A 132 9.53 -6.60 20.19
C TYR A 132 9.27 -5.60 19.06
N LEU A 133 10.11 -4.57 18.97
CA LEU A 133 10.12 -3.65 17.84
C LEU A 133 11.21 -4.10 16.86
N PRO A 134 10.86 -4.50 15.61
CA PRO A 134 11.87 -4.84 14.61
C PRO A 134 12.88 -3.72 14.38
N THR A 135 14.15 -4.09 14.30
CA THR A 135 15.25 -3.19 13.91
C THR A 135 15.14 -2.79 12.44
N ASP A 136 15.84 -1.73 12.03
CA ASP A 136 15.86 -1.31 10.62
C ASP A 136 16.44 -2.41 9.72
N GLU A 137 17.46 -3.15 10.17
CA GLU A 137 17.99 -4.29 9.41
C GLU A 137 16.97 -5.44 9.26
N GLU A 138 16.15 -5.70 10.28
CA GLU A 138 15.08 -6.70 10.20
C GLU A 138 13.92 -6.23 9.33
N LYS A 139 13.65 -4.93 9.29
CA LYS A 139 12.70 -4.30 8.36
C LYS A 139 13.16 -4.43 6.91
N GLU A 140 14.45 -4.22 6.62
CA GLU A 140 15.02 -4.44 5.30
C GLU A 140 14.98 -5.93 4.90
N ALA A 141 15.33 -6.83 5.83
CA ALA A 141 15.26 -8.27 5.57
C ALA A 141 13.81 -8.72 5.30
N ALA A 142 12.84 -8.18 6.05
CA ALA A 142 11.43 -8.44 5.82
C ALA A 142 10.97 -7.88 4.48
N GLU A 143 11.32 -6.64 4.15
CA GLU A 143 11.01 -6.04 2.85
C GLU A 143 11.55 -6.89 1.70
N ALA A 144 12.78 -7.39 1.78
CA ALA A 144 13.34 -8.29 0.77
C ALA A 144 12.51 -9.58 0.63
N CYS A 145 12.01 -10.15 1.74
CA CYS A 145 11.11 -11.29 1.72
C CYS A 145 9.74 -10.95 1.08
N PHE A 146 9.17 -9.77 1.40
CA PHE A 146 7.94 -9.30 0.77
C PHE A 146 8.11 -9.08 -0.73
N GLN A 147 9.24 -8.53 -1.17
CA GLN A 147 9.53 -8.35 -2.60
C GLN A 147 9.62 -9.68 -3.34
N ALA A 148 10.23 -10.70 -2.71
CA ALA A 148 10.24 -12.06 -3.24
C ALA A 148 8.83 -12.71 -3.25
N GLY A 149 7.93 -12.24 -2.39
CA GLY A 149 6.55 -12.67 -2.26
C GLY A 149 5.52 -11.71 -2.87
N ALA A 150 5.91 -10.95 -3.90
CA ALA A 150 4.98 -10.09 -4.63
C ALA A 150 3.86 -10.91 -5.29
N LEU A 151 2.64 -10.40 -5.18
CA LEU A 151 1.44 -11.02 -5.74
C LEU A 151 1.15 -10.39 -7.10
N ASP A 152 1.51 -11.12 -8.14
CA ASP A 152 1.50 -10.66 -9.53
C ASP A 152 0.06 -10.34 -9.99
N CYS A 153 -0.15 -9.17 -10.59
CA CYS A 153 -1.42 -8.81 -11.23
C CYS A 153 -1.89 -9.90 -12.21
N THR A 154 -0.95 -10.49 -12.95
CA THR A 154 -1.20 -11.44 -14.03
C THR A 154 -1.59 -12.84 -13.54
N ASP A 155 -1.44 -13.14 -12.25
CA ASP A 155 -1.90 -14.40 -11.66
C ASP A 155 -3.43 -14.52 -11.57
N VAL A 156 -4.15 -13.41 -11.75
CA VAL A 156 -5.62 -13.37 -11.76
C VAL A 156 -6.13 -13.43 -13.20
N SER A 157 -6.63 -14.60 -13.61
CA SER A 157 -7.19 -14.81 -14.95
C SER A 157 -8.32 -13.81 -15.25
N GLY A 158 -8.15 -13.05 -16.33
CA GLY A 158 -9.13 -12.06 -16.81
C GLY A 158 -8.99 -10.66 -16.20
N GLN A 159 -8.06 -10.46 -15.27
CA GLN A 159 -7.67 -9.12 -14.82
C GLN A 159 -6.81 -8.43 -15.87
N ASP A 160 -7.06 -7.15 -16.13
CA ASP A 160 -6.24 -6.35 -17.02
C ASP A 160 -5.01 -5.80 -16.27
N CYS A 161 -3.83 -6.14 -16.79
CA CYS A 161 -2.52 -5.85 -16.20
C CYS A 161 -1.64 -5.14 -17.23
N GLY A 162 -1.90 -3.83 -17.38
CA GLY A 162 -1.18 -2.95 -18.27
C GLY A 162 0.15 -2.45 -17.70
N TYR A 163 0.97 -1.88 -18.57
CA TYR A 163 2.18 -1.15 -18.19
C TYR A 163 1.83 0.29 -17.81
N ASN A 164 2.58 0.88 -16.89
CA ASN A 164 2.36 2.27 -16.50
C ASN A 164 2.64 3.24 -17.69
N PRO A 165 1.69 4.14 -18.03
CA PRO A 165 1.87 5.09 -19.15
C PRO A 165 3.04 6.08 -18.99
N ASP A 166 3.46 6.34 -17.76
CA ASP A 166 4.59 7.21 -17.44
C ASP A 166 5.94 6.44 -17.37
N CYS A 167 5.95 5.15 -17.75
CA CYS A 167 7.16 4.34 -17.86
C CYS A 167 7.47 4.00 -19.32
N ALA A 168 8.70 4.30 -19.77
CA ALA A 168 9.14 3.94 -21.11
C ALA A 168 9.61 2.48 -21.20
N SER A 169 9.45 1.88 -22.38
CA SER A 169 9.94 0.52 -22.63
C SER A 169 11.46 0.45 -22.42
N GLY A 170 11.90 -0.52 -21.60
CA GLY A 170 13.29 -0.73 -21.22
C GLY A 170 13.70 -0.11 -19.88
N GLU A 171 12.83 0.68 -19.24
CA GLU A 171 13.05 1.15 -17.86
C GLU A 171 12.65 0.09 -16.83
N ALA A 172 13.16 0.20 -15.59
CA ALA A 172 12.90 -0.75 -14.52
C ALA A 172 11.41 -0.83 -14.09
N CYS A 173 10.66 0.25 -14.26
CA CYS A 173 9.21 0.30 -14.03
C CYS A 173 8.40 -0.39 -15.15
N TYR A 174 9.03 -0.80 -16.25
CA TYR A 174 8.34 -1.36 -17.42
C TYR A 174 8.03 -2.83 -17.18
N ARG A 175 7.13 -3.07 -16.22
CA ARG A 175 6.68 -4.37 -15.73
C ARG A 175 5.18 -4.29 -15.43
N ASN A 176 4.50 -5.43 -15.47
CA ASN A 176 3.05 -5.52 -15.26
C ASN A 176 2.67 -6.59 -14.23
N ASP A 177 3.64 -7.11 -13.50
CA ASP A 177 3.42 -7.86 -12.28
C ASP A 177 2.94 -6.94 -11.15
N TRP A 178 3.49 -5.73 -11.10
CA TRP A 178 2.94 -4.63 -10.32
C TRP A 178 1.68 -4.06 -10.97
N PHE A 179 0.76 -3.56 -10.15
CA PHE A 179 -0.37 -2.78 -10.61
C PHE A 179 0.07 -1.37 -10.95
N THR A 180 -0.60 -0.77 -11.92
CA THR A 180 -0.40 0.62 -12.28
C THR A 180 -1.64 1.45 -12.01
N CYS A 181 -1.42 2.69 -11.54
CA CYS A 181 -2.40 3.75 -11.68
C CYS A 181 -2.56 4.12 -13.18
N ASN A 182 -3.59 4.90 -13.52
CA ASN A 182 -3.61 5.56 -14.81
C ASN A 182 -2.51 6.62 -14.85
N GLY A 183 -2.19 7.13 -16.05
CA GLY A 183 -1.03 7.98 -16.20
C GLY A 183 -1.19 9.34 -15.53
N PHE A 184 -0.06 9.92 -15.12
CA PHE A 184 0.02 11.22 -14.50
C PHE A 184 0.20 12.32 -15.55
N SER A 185 1.12 12.10 -16.50
CA SER A 185 1.41 13.04 -17.60
C SER A 185 1.09 12.46 -18.98
N ALA A 186 1.06 11.12 -19.10
CA ALA A 186 0.72 10.41 -20.33
C ALA A 186 -0.59 9.61 -20.18
N GLY A 187 -1.19 9.17 -21.29
CA GLY A 187 -2.40 8.33 -21.26
C GLY A 187 -3.64 9.02 -20.67
N ASP A 188 -4.48 8.23 -19.99
CA ASP A 188 -5.63 8.74 -19.22
C ASP A 188 -5.11 9.44 -17.95
N GLN A 189 -5.17 10.77 -17.92
CA GLN A 189 -4.59 11.63 -16.87
C GLN A 189 -5.42 11.68 -15.58
N THR A 190 -6.10 10.57 -15.27
CA THR A 190 -6.95 10.41 -14.09
C THR A 190 -6.20 9.85 -12.90
N LYS A 191 -4.94 9.42 -13.09
CA LYS A 191 -4.01 8.94 -12.05
C LYS A 191 -4.56 7.72 -11.28
N CYS A 192 -4.33 7.61 -9.97
CA CYS A 192 -4.75 6.45 -9.19
C CYS A 192 -6.27 6.41 -8.99
N LYS A 193 -6.93 7.56 -8.75
CA LYS A 193 -8.40 7.58 -8.61
C LYS A 193 -9.13 7.06 -9.86
N GLY A 194 -8.49 7.16 -11.02
CA GLY A 194 -9.04 6.74 -12.30
C GLY A 194 -9.16 5.22 -12.46
N VAL A 195 -8.50 4.44 -11.60
CA VAL A 195 -8.59 2.98 -11.61
C VAL A 195 -10.02 2.51 -11.33
N ASP A 196 -10.64 3.06 -10.27
CA ASP A 196 -12.04 2.76 -9.93
C ASP A 196 -13.00 3.81 -10.51
N ASN A 197 -12.52 5.04 -10.71
CA ASN A 197 -13.33 6.23 -10.97
C ASN A 197 -14.46 6.39 -9.93
N ALA A 198 -14.15 6.08 -8.67
CA ALA A 198 -15.08 6.13 -7.55
C ALA A 198 -15.47 7.56 -7.17
N GLU A 199 -16.57 7.71 -6.45
CA GLU A 199 -16.97 9.00 -5.88
C GLU A 199 -16.02 9.43 -4.75
N LEU A 200 -15.91 10.74 -4.50
CA LEU A 200 -15.13 11.29 -3.39
C LEU A 200 -15.73 10.84 -2.05
N ASN A 201 -14.86 10.47 -1.10
CA ASN A 201 -15.21 9.86 0.19
C ASN A 201 -15.74 8.42 0.07
N SER A 202 -15.41 7.72 -1.02
CA SER A 202 -15.65 6.27 -1.12
C SER A 202 -14.82 5.47 -0.10
N CYS A 203 -13.73 6.04 0.38
CA CYS A 203 -12.98 5.60 1.55
C CYS A 203 -12.48 6.82 2.33
N TYR A 204 -12.05 6.60 3.57
CA TYR A 204 -11.63 7.68 4.46
C TYR A 204 -10.19 8.13 4.17
N THR A 205 -9.99 9.44 4.10
CA THR A 205 -8.70 10.11 4.35
C THR A 205 -8.99 11.40 5.12
N SER A 206 -8.05 11.85 5.94
CA SER A 206 -8.27 13.00 6.82
C SER A 206 -8.17 14.35 6.10
N ILE A 207 -7.36 14.44 5.03
CA ILE A 207 -6.99 15.72 4.41
C ILE A 207 -8.08 16.26 3.48
N ALA A 208 -8.55 15.48 2.51
CA ALA A 208 -9.46 15.96 1.47
C ALA A 208 -10.56 14.97 1.06
N GLY A 209 -10.69 13.85 1.77
CA GLY A 209 -11.56 12.75 1.37
C GLY A 209 -10.88 11.83 0.36
N GLY A 210 -11.21 10.54 0.45
CA GLY A 210 -10.50 9.50 -0.28
C GLY A 210 -11.27 8.93 -1.47
N TYR A 211 -10.52 8.36 -2.41
CA TYR A 211 -11.01 7.52 -3.49
C TYR A 211 -10.51 6.10 -3.33
N THR A 212 -11.37 5.11 -3.53
CA THR A 212 -10.93 3.72 -3.57
C THR A 212 -10.10 3.44 -4.81
N VAL A 213 -9.13 2.54 -4.66
CA VAL A 213 -8.37 1.93 -5.74
C VAL A 213 -8.38 0.42 -5.52
N SER A 214 -9.10 -0.30 -6.38
CA SER A 214 -9.46 -1.70 -6.16
C SER A 214 -8.83 -2.63 -7.20
N LYS A 215 -8.32 -3.78 -6.73
CA LYS A 215 -7.75 -4.85 -7.57
C LYS A 215 -8.07 -6.21 -6.98
N LYS A 216 -7.79 -7.26 -7.76
CA LYS A 216 -7.78 -8.63 -7.26
C LYS A 216 -6.35 -9.17 -7.20
N ILE A 217 -6.08 -9.96 -6.17
CA ILE A 217 -4.82 -10.69 -6.00
C ILE A 217 -5.14 -12.18 -5.82
N LYS A 218 -4.17 -13.02 -6.15
CA LYS A 218 -4.22 -14.44 -5.83
C LYS A 218 -3.38 -14.72 -4.59
N ILE A 219 -4.00 -15.31 -3.56
CA ILE A 219 -3.34 -15.74 -2.34
C ILE A 219 -2.38 -16.89 -2.67
N PRO A 220 -1.13 -16.89 -2.16
CA PRO A 220 -0.16 -17.93 -2.46
C PRO A 220 -0.61 -19.30 -1.95
N ASP A 221 -0.05 -20.37 -2.53
CA ASP A 221 -0.19 -21.74 -2.01
C ASP A 221 0.71 -21.93 -0.77
N TYR A 222 0.38 -21.19 0.28
CA TYR A 222 1.11 -21.07 1.54
C TYR A 222 0.10 -21.07 2.68
N ALA A 223 0.49 -21.55 3.86
CA ALA A 223 -0.39 -21.59 5.02
C ALA A 223 0.28 -20.91 6.22
N SER A 224 -0.51 -20.08 6.92
CA SER A 224 -0.12 -19.44 8.16
C SER A 224 -1.36 -19.04 8.95
N ASP A 225 -1.36 -19.36 10.25
CA ASP A 225 -2.43 -18.95 11.16
C ASP A 225 -2.43 -17.43 11.39
N HIS A 226 -1.28 -16.76 11.19
CA HIS A 226 -1.13 -15.32 11.29
C HIS A 226 0.11 -14.87 10.50
N THR A 227 -0.11 -14.21 9.38
CA THR A 227 0.91 -13.59 8.53
C THR A 227 0.48 -12.18 8.13
N LEU A 228 1.26 -11.54 7.25
CA LEU A 228 1.05 -10.15 6.82
C LEU A 228 0.87 -10.05 5.31
N LEU A 229 -0.12 -9.25 4.91
CA LEU A 229 -0.27 -8.73 3.56
C LEU A 229 0.21 -7.28 3.55
N SER A 230 1.21 -6.94 2.76
CA SER A 230 1.77 -5.59 2.71
C SER A 230 1.56 -4.90 1.36
N LEU A 231 0.96 -3.71 1.41
CA LEU A 231 0.85 -2.78 0.29
C LEU A 231 2.14 -1.95 0.21
N ARG A 232 2.67 -1.80 -1.00
CA ARG A 232 3.68 -0.78 -1.36
C ARG A 232 3.18 0.02 -2.55
N TRP A 233 3.09 1.33 -2.40
CA TRP A 233 2.79 2.26 -3.50
C TRP A 233 3.97 3.20 -3.71
N ASN A 234 4.55 3.14 -4.91
CA ASN A 234 5.61 4.02 -5.35
C ASN A 234 5.03 5.18 -6.16
N SER A 235 5.26 6.40 -5.69
CA SER A 235 4.87 7.62 -6.40
C SER A 235 5.72 7.80 -7.66
N PHE A 236 5.05 8.15 -8.77
CA PHE A 236 5.70 8.66 -9.97
C PHE A 236 6.07 10.14 -9.82
N GLN A 237 5.12 10.95 -9.33
CA GLN A 237 5.26 12.41 -9.29
C GLN A 237 6.37 12.88 -8.32
N THR A 238 6.60 12.13 -7.25
CA THR A 238 7.43 12.53 -6.10
C THR A 238 8.31 11.37 -5.63
N GLY A 239 9.41 11.67 -4.94
CA GLY A 239 10.31 10.67 -4.35
C GLY A 239 9.77 10.08 -3.04
N GLN A 240 8.62 9.43 -3.12
CA GLN A 240 7.82 8.98 -1.97
C GLN A 240 7.29 7.57 -2.16
N ILE A 241 7.23 6.80 -1.08
CA ILE A 241 6.65 5.45 -1.03
C ILE A 241 5.70 5.35 0.16
N TYR A 242 4.55 4.69 -0.04
CA TYR A 242 3.55 4.43 1.00
C TYR A 242 3.51 2.95 1.29
N LEU A 243 3.70 2.59 2.56
CA LEU A 243 3.81 1.22 3.04
C LEU A 243 2.83 1.02 4.17
N THR A 244 1.95 0.03 4.03
CA THR A 244 1.00 -0.37 5.07
C THR A 244 0.81 -1.88 5.01
N CYS A 245 0.43 -2.51 6.12
CA CYS A 245 0.21 -3.94 6.16
C CYS A 245 -1.05 -4.31 6.93
N SER A 246 -1.62 -5.47 6.59
CA SER A 246 -2.79 -6.07 7.24
C SER A 246 -2.44 -7.45 7.75
N ASP A 247 -2.89 -7.76 8.96
CA ASP A 247 -2.78 -9.09 9.57
C ASP A 247 -3.80 -10.04 8.93
N ILE A 248 -3.35 -11.14 8.36
CA ILE A 248 -4.22 -12.12 7.69
C ILE A 248 -3.88 -13.54 8.13
N ALA A 249 -4.83 -14.47 7.96
CA ALA A 249 -4.58 -15.90 8.03
C ALA A 249 -4.77 -16.52 6.65
N ILE A 250 -3.96 -17.53 6.35
CA ILE A 250 -4.12 -18.36 5.16
C ILE A 250 -4.27 -19.80 5.63
N SER A 251 -5.51 -20.29 5.65
CA SER A 251 -5.84 -21.61 6.18
C SER A 251 -7.05 -22.21 5.47
N GLY A 252 -7.19 -23.53 5.57
CA GLY A 252 -8.25 -24.30 4.90
C GLY A 252 -7.83 -24.85 3.55
N SER A 253 -8.82 -25.28 2.77
CA SER A 253 -8.64 -25.87 1.43
C SER A 253 -9.39 -25.03 0.41
N THR A 254 -8.80 -24.82 -0.78
CA THR A 254 -9.38 -24.07 -1.92
C THR A 254 -10.88 -24.31 -2.03
N GLY A 255 -11.68 -23.34 -1.59
CA GLY A 255 -13.13 -23.40 -1.70
C GLY A 255 -13.51 -23.04 -3.13
N ASN A 256 -14.16 -23.95 -3.85
CA ASN A 256 -14.77 -23.67 -5.13
C ASN A 256 -15.96 -22.71 -4.90
N GLY A 257 -15.66 -21.41 -4.75
CA GLY A 257 -16.58 -20.37 -4.29
C GLY A 257 -17.67 -20.09 -5.32
N THR A 258 -18.82 -20.72 -5.15
CA THR A 258 -20.08 -20.28 -5.76
C THR A 258 -20.51 -18.99 -5.05
N SER A 259 -20.62 -17.91 -5.82
CA SER A 259 -21.05 -16.57 -5.39
C SER A 259 -22.32 -16.63 -4.53
N GLY A 260 -22.19 -16.31 -3.23
CA GLY A 260 -23.32 -16.06 -2.34
C GLY A 260 -23.87 -14.66 -2.60
N THR A 261 -24.96 -14.57 -3.37
CA THR A 261 -25.78 -13.36 -3.45
C THR A 261 -26.40 -13.07 -2.08
N ASN A 262 -25.95 -12.01 -1.41
CA ASN A 262 -26.69 -11.43 -0.28
C ASN A 262 -27.99 -10.80 -0.81
N SER A 263 -29.08 -11.54 -0.67
CA SER A 263 -30.43 -11.01 -0.76
C SER A 263 -30.72 -10.15 0.48
N THR A 264 -30.71 -8.83 0.30
CA THR A 264 -31.28 -7.86 1.24
C THR A 264 -32.79 -8.01 1.26
N THR A 265 -33.34 -8.64 2.30
CA THR A 265 -34.73 -8.47 2.70
C THR A 265 -34.82 -7.33 3.72
N GLY A 266 -35.56 -6.30 3.37
CA GLY A 266 -35.77 -5.12 4.19
C GLY A 266 -36.58 -5.36 5.48
N ALA A 267 -36.43 -4.40 6.38
CA ALA A 267 -37.41 -3.91 7.34
C ALA A 267 -37.08 -2.44 7.64
#